data_AF-A0A925GH52-F1
#
_entry.id   AF-A0A925GH52-F1
#
_cell.length_a   1.000
_cell.length_b   1.000
_cell.length_c   1.000
_cell.angle_alpha   90.00
_cell.angle_beta   90.00
_cell.angle_gamma   90.00
#
_symmetry.space_group_name_H-M   'P 1'
#
loop_
_entity.id
_entity.type
_entity.pdbx_description
1 polymer ?
#
loop_
_entity_poly.entity_id
_entity_poly.type
_entity_poly.pdbx_seq_one_letter_code
_entity_poly.pdbx_strand_id
1 'polypeptide(L)'
;MAKLRLAFSCLTIIFCGRNNQKTRADDNKTKFRASDTTKYAGLPGTWPRYAICFCALAHYISGCETIAIQSVASHTPMTPKELAAILTALAWPVTSLAILFAFRTRVVALLKKLEESLSIKGIKLKLFGAEIELTPDQADRALNELMQEVVESTHHLSAADIQLFERIYEVRGSLTVQELISDFTRESGEHKQLRKLRDVKLVRPSEGGKWEGIKHPVVTHFAEIFLKLKHESRLCEKSQVSEDYSGGFIRGKN
;
A
#
# COMPACT_ATOMS: atom_id res chain seq x y z
N MET A 1 22.54 -17.24 -26.61
CA MET A 1 21.98 -16.66 -25.37
C MET A 1 20.51 -17.02 -25.07
N ALA A 2 19.73 -17.60 -26.00
CA ALA A 2 18.32 -17.99 -25.73
C ALA A 2 18.16 -19.08 -24.64
N LYS A 3 19.14 -19.97 -24.46
CA LYS A 3 19.10 -21.05 -23.46
C LYS A 3 19.24 -20.58 -22.00
N LEU A 4 19.83 -19.40 -21.76
CA LEU A 4 19.97 -18.86 -20.39
C LEU A 4 18.69 -18.16 -19.91
N ARG A 5 17.90 -17.58 -20.83
CA ARG A 5 16.60 -16.97 -20.52
C ARG A 5 15.54 -18.01 -20.15
N LEU A 6 15.55 -19.18 -20.80
CA LEU A 6 14.65 -20.30 -20.46
C LEU A 6 14.97 -20.94 -19.10
N ALA A 7 16.24 -20.98 -18.69
CA ALA A 7 16.63 -21.53 -17.39
C ALA A 7 16.12 -20.68 -16.20
N PHE A 8 16.08 -19.35 -16.35
CA PHE A 8 15.56 -18.46 -15.31
C PHE A 8 14.02 -18.51 -15.20
N SER A 9 13.29 -18.59 -16.31
CA SER A 9 11.82 -18.72 -16.28
C SER A 9 11.36 -20.10 -15.76
N CYS A 10 12.13 -21.16 -15.98
CA CYS A 10 11.76 -22.51 -15.52
C CYS A 10 11.97 -22.69 -14.00
N LEU A 11 12.95 -22.01 -13.39
CA LEU A 11 13.16 -22.05 -11.94
C LEU A 11 12.05 -21.34 -11.15
N THR A 12 11.41 -20.31 -11.72
CA THR A 12 10.32 -19.58 -11.06
C THR A 12 9.02 -20.40 -11.00
N ILE A 13 8.75 -21.23 -12.02
CA ILE A 13 7.54 -22.05 -12.09
C ILE A 13 7.64 -23.28 -11.17
N ILE A 14 8.82 -23.90 -11.07
CA ILE A 14 9.02 -25.09 -10.23
C ILE A 14 8.92 -24.77 -8.72
N PHE A 15 9.26 -23.55 -8.30
CA PHE A 15 9.17 -23.16 -6.89
C PHE A 15 7.76 -22.74 -6.43
N CYS A 16 6.88 -22.37 -7.35
CA CYS A 16 5.48 -22.03 -7.03
C CYS A 16 4.55 -23.26 -6.96
N GLY A 17 4.87 -24.35 -7.67
CA GLY A 17 3.96 -25.50 -7.83
C GLY A 17 3.95 -26.55 -6.71
N ARG A 18 4.85 -26.47 -5.71
CA ARG A 18 5.10 -27.60 -4.78
C ARG A 18 4.41 -27.49 -3.41
N ASN A 19 3.66 -26.43 -3.13
CA ASN A 19 3.17 -26.15 -1.76
C ASN A 19 1.65 -26.31 -1.55
N ASN A 20 0.92 -26.93 -2.48
CA ASN A 20 -0.55 -27.04 -2.42
C ASN A 20 -1.08 -28.48 -2.26
N GLN A 21 -0.39 -29.33 -1.49
CA GLN A 21 -0.89 -30.66 -1.10
C GLN A 21 -0.57 -31.00 0.37
N LYS A 22 -1.35 -30.41 1.29
CA LYS A 22 -1.68 -30.88 2.66
C LYS A 22 -2.44 -29.72 3.28
N THR A 23 -3.76 -29.75 3.41
CA THR A 23 -4.44 -30.48 4.49
C THR A 23 -5.93 -30.64 4.17
N ARG A 24 -6.43 -31.87 4.25
CA ARG A 24 -7.85 -32.22 4.34
C ARG A 24 -7.96 -33.38 5.35
N ALA A 25 -9.04 -33.40 6.14
CA ALA A 25 -9.36 -34.20 7.35
C ALA A 25 -9.00 -33.44 8.65
N ASP A 26 -9.86 -33.23 9.65
CA ASP A 26 -11.08 -33.94 10.08
C ASP A 26 -12.08 -33.03 10.83
N ASP A 27 -13.34 -33.50 10.88
CA ASP A 27 -14.47 -32.98 11.64
C ASP A 27 -14.44 -33.31 13.16
N ASN A 28 -15.24 -32.54 13.91
CA ASN A 28 -16.10 -32.93 15.06
C ASN A 28 -15.64 -32.70 16.54
N LYS A 29 -16.44 -31.85 17.22
CA LYS A 29 -16.92 -31.84 18.63
C LYS A 29 -16.01 -32.24 19.81
N THR A 30 -15.84 -31.33 20.79
CA THR A 30 -16.45 -31.40 22.16
C THR A 30 -16.02 -30.25 23.09
N LYS A 31 -16.92 -29.88 24.02
CA LYS A 31 -16.71 -28.94 25.16
C LYS A 31 -15.73 -29.53 26.19
N PHE A 32 -14.81 -28.74 26.75
CA PHE A 32 -14.52 -28.66 28.20
C PHE A 32 -13.52 -27.53 28.56
N ARG A 33 -13.42 -27.27 29.86
CA ARG A 33 -13.02 -26.06 30.59
C ARG A 33 -11.55 -26.11 31.07
N ALA A 34 -10.89 -24.94 31.05
CA ALA A 34 -9.80 -24.41 31.90
C ALA A 34 -8.49 -25.18 32.20
N SER A 35 -7.43 -24.36 32.31
CA SER A 35 -6.13 -24.52 33.00
C SER A 35 -4.93 -25.13 32.24
N ASP A 36 -3.92 -24.25 32.18
CA ASP A 36 -2.47 -24.45 32.20
C ASP A 36 -1.68 -25.04 31.02
N THR A 37 -0.75 -24.19 30.57
CA THR A 37 0.62 -24.46 30.12
C THR A 37 0.85 -25.61 29.13
N THR A 38 1.24 -25.27 27.90
CA THR A 38 2.48 -25.78 27.27
C THR A 38 2.70 -25.23 25.85
N LYS A 39 3.97 -24.86 25.59
CA LYS A 39 4.75 -25.04 24.35
C LYS A 39 4.03 -24.88 23.00
N TYR A 40 4.26 -23.75 22.34
CA TYR A 40 4.17 -23.66 20.87
C TYR A 40 5.55 -23.83 20.25
N ALA A 41 5.71 -24.97 19.58
CA ALA A 41 6.79 -25.26 18.66
C ALA A 41 6.44 -24.68 17.27
N GLY A 42 7.39 -23.92 16.72
CA GLY A 42 7.79 -23.88 15.30
C GLY A 42 6.75 -23.67 14.19
N LEU A 43 6.80 -22.50 13.54
CA LEU A 43 7.17 -22.33 12.12
C LEU A 43 7.17 -20.82 11.75
N PRO A 44 8.21 -20.26 11.10
CA PRO A 44 8.26 -18.85 10.75
C PRO A 44 7.60 -18.58 9.38
N GLY A 45 6.42 -17.95 9.40
CA GLY A 45 5.73 -17.43 8.22
C GLY A 45 5.95 -15.92 8.04
N THR A 46 7.18 -15.48 7.77
CA THR A 46 7.48 -14.07 7.47
C THR A 46 8.12 -13.91 6.09
N TRP A 47 7.34 -14.20 5.04
CA TRP A 47 7.77 -14.06 3.64
C TRP A 47 6.84 -13.23 2.72
N PRO A 48 6.42 -11.99 3.08
CA PRO A 48 5.95 -11.07 2.03
C PRO A 48 6.69 -9.74 1.92
N ARG A 49 7.43 -9.27 2.93
CA ARG A 49 8.05 -7.93 2.88
C ARG A 49 9.39 -7.87 2.18
N TYR A 50 10.22 -8.90 2.30
CA TYR A 50 11.51 -8.95 1.59
C TYR A 50 11.34 -9.22 0.08
N ALA A 51 10.31 -9.97 -0.32
CA ALA A 51 10.02 -10.25 -1.72
C ALA A 51 9.72 -8.96 -2.51
N ILE A 52 8.97 -8.03 -1.93
CA ILE A 52 8.62 -6.76 -2.57
C ILE A 52 9.86 -5.88 -2.79
N CYS A 53 10.77 -5.80 -1.80
CA CYS A 53 12.03 -5.07 -1.97
C CYS A 53 12.95 -5.71 -3.02
N PHE A 54 13.02 -7.04 -3.10
CA PHE A 54 13.79 -7.72 -4.14
C PHE A 54 13.18 -7.53 -5.53
N CYS A 55 11.85 -7.51 -5.66
CA CYS A 55 11.17 -7.22 -6.94
C CYS A 55 11.40 -5.79 -7.41
N ALA A 56 11.36 -4.79 -6.50
CA ALA A 56 11.63 -3.39 -6.84
C ALA A 56 13.09 -3.17 -7.25
N LEU A 57 14.04 -3.79 -6.54
CA LEU A 57 15.46 -3.76 -6.91
C LEU A 57 15.69 -4.45 -8.27
N ALA A 58 15.02 -5.58 -8.52
CA ALA A 58 15.10 -6.27 -9.80
C ALA A 58 14.49 -5.46 -10.96
N HIS A 59 13.40 -4.71 -10.73
CA HIS A 59 12.83 -3.81 -11.73
C HIS A 59 13.72 -2.59 -12.00
N TYR A 60 14.38 -2.05 -10.98
CA TYR A 60 15.35 -0.96 -11.15
C TYR A 60 16.59 -1.41 -11.94
N ILE A 61 17.11 -2.61 -11.64
CA ILE A 61 18.22 -3.20 -12.39
C ILE A 61 17.79 -3.53 -13.82
N SER A 62 16.58 -4.08 -14.02
CA SER A 62 16.05 -4.39 -15.36
C SER A 62 15.79 -3.12 -16.19
N GLY A 63 15.37 -2.01 -15.57
CA GLY A 63 15.16 -0.72 -16.26
C GLY A 63 16.48 -0.14 -16.80
N CYS A 64 17.54 -0.18 -15.98
CA CYS A 64 18.88 0.24 -16.39
C CYS A 64 19.49 -0.63 -17.51
N GLU A 65 19.20 -1.93 -17.54
CA GLU A 65 19.66 -2.82 -18.63
C GLU A 65 19.03 -2.46 -19.98
N THR A 66 17.76 -2.04 -20.02
CA THR A 66 17.08 -1.67 -21.28
C THR A 66 17.70 -0.45 -21.96
N ILE A 67 18.20 0.53 -21.20
CA ILE A 67 18.85 1.73 -21.75
C ILE A 67 20.26 1.39 -22.26
N ALA A 68 20.95 0.44 -21.63
CA ALA A 68 22.30 0.04 -22.06
C ALA A 68 22.29 -0.93 -23.25
N ILE A 69 21.30 -1.83 -23.36
CA ILE A 69 21.31 -2.90 -24.38
C ILE A 69 20.84 -2.42 -25.76
N GLN A 70 19.99 -1.39 -25.86
CA GLN A 70 19.60 -0.81 -27.16
C GLN A 70 20.77 -0.11 -27.91
N SER A 71 21.87 0.19 -27.21
CA SER A 71 23.09 0.78 -27.80
C SER A 71 24.03 -0.25 -28.45
N VAL A 72 23.91 -1.55 -28.11
CA VAL A 72 24.90 -2.58 -28.50
C VAL A 72 24.55 -3.30 -29.81
N ALA A 73 23.43 -2.96 -30.46
CA ALA A 73 22.97 -3.64 -31.69
C ALA A 73 23.55 -3.06 -32.99
N SER A 74 24.31 -1.96 -32.95
CA SER A 74 25.05 -1.45 -34.11
C SER A 74 26.48 -2.01 -34.13
N HIS A 75 26.82 -2.81 -35.13
CA HIS A 75 28.14 -3.42 -35.38
C HIS A 75 29.23 -2.39 -35.74
N THR A 76 29.47 -1.41 -34.87
CA THR A 76 30.65 -0.54 -34.94
C THR A 76 31.72 -1.08 -33.99
N PRO A 77 33.00 -1.18 -34.42
CA PRO A 77 34.08 -1.60 -33.53
C PRO A 77 34.16 -0.63 -32.35
N MET A 78 33.79 -1.12 -31.17
CA MET A 78 33.72 -0.34 -29.94
C MET A 78 35.11 0.20 -29.62
N THR A 79 35.22 1.52 -29.47
CA THR A 79 36.50 2.15 -29.17
C THR A 79 36.89 1.87 -27.71
N PRO A 80 38.18 1.80 -27.36
CA PRO A 80 38.62 1.57 -25.98
C PRO A 80 38.03 2.57 -24.97
N LYS A 81 37.69 3.80 -25.42
CA LYS A 81 37.07 4.84 -24.59
C LYS A 81 35.62 4.52 -24.21
N GLU A 82 34.85 3.96 -25.13
CA GLU A 82 33.44 3.59 -24.88
C GLU A 82 33.37 2.40 -23.90
N LEU A 83 34.28 1.43 -24.05
CA LEU A 83 34.39 0.32 -23.11
C LEU A 83 34.73 0.80 -21.69
N ALA A 84 35.67 1.74 -21.56
CA ALA A 84 36.02 2.32 -20.26
C ALA A 84 34.83 3.07 -19.63
N ALA A 85 34.03 3.79 -20.42
CA ALA A 85 32.84 4.49 -19.94
C ALA A 85 31.77 3.50 -19.40
N ILE A 86 31.52 2.41 -20.11
CA ILE A 86 30.57 1.36 -19.68
C ILE A 86 31.06 0.66 -18.41
N LEU A 87 32.35 0.29 -18.35
CA LEU A 87 32.93 -0.35 -17.17
C LEU A 87 32.89 0.57 -15.94
N THR A 88 33.13 1.86 -16.12
CA THR A 88 33.07 2.84 -15.03
C THR A 88 31.63 3.03 -14.54
N ALA A 89 30.65 3.06 -15.45
CA ALA A 89 29.23 3.15 -15.09
C ALA A 89 28.74 1.90 -14.31
N LEU A 90 29.26 0.72 -14.64
CA LEU A 90 28.94 -0.53 -13.95
C LEU A 90 29.77 -0.78 -12.68
N ALA A 91 30.89 -0.08 -12.51
CA ALA A 91 31.77 -0.27 -11.36
C ALA A 91 31.07 0.01 -10.03
N TRP A 92 30.20 1.02 -9.94
CA TRP A 92 29.52 1.39 -8.70
C TRP A 92 28.39 0.42 -8.29
N PRO A 93 27.48 0.00 -9.18
CA PRO A 93 26.53 -1.07 -8.88
C PRO A 93 27.20 -2.38 -8.48
N VAL A 94 28.28 -2.78 -9.16
CA VAL A 94 28.99 -4.03 -8.86
C VAL A 94 29.72 -3.94 -7.51
N THR A 95 30.41 -2.84 -7.23
CA THR A 95 31.08 -2.65 -5.94
C THR A 95 30.10 -2.53 -4.78
N SER A 96 28.99 -1.80 -4.94
CA SER A 96 27.94 -1.73 -3.92
C SER A 96 27.32 -3.10 -3.65
N LEU A 97 27.04 -3.89 -4.69
CA LEU A 97 26.53 -5.26 -4.52
C LEU A 97 27.55 -6.16 -3.81
N ALA A 98 28.83 -6.08 -4.17
CA ALA A 98 29.91 -6.85 -3.55
C ALA A 98 30.10 -6.48 -2.06
N ILE A 99 30.03 -5.20 -1.73
CA ILE A 99 30.06 -4.70 -0.34
C ILE A 99 28.84 -5.24 0.42
N LEU A 100 27.63 -5.13 -0.15
CA LEU A 100 26.41 -5.62 0.49
C LEU A 100 26.46 -7.14 0.74
N PHE A 101 27.08 -7.88 -0.19
CA PHE A 101 27.33 -9.32 -0.02
C PHE A 101 28.37 -9.61 1.05
N ALA A 102 29.49 -8.87 1.08
CA ALA A 102 30.55 -9.02 2.07
C ALA A 102 30.06 -8.72 3.50
N PHE A 103 29.16 -7.75 3.66
CA PHE A 103 28.58 -7.38 4.95
C PHE A 103 27.21 -8.00 5.21
N ARG A 104 26.76 -8.96 4.40
CA ARG A 104 25.42 -9.56 4.51
C ARG A 104 25.11 -10.05 5.92
N THR A 105 26.04 -10.75 6.58
CA THR A 105 25.85 -11.28 7.94
C THR A 105 25.68 -10.17 8.96
N ARG A 106 26.43 -9.07 8.84
CA ARG A 106 26.35 -7.90 9.72
C ARG A 106 25.06 -7.11 9.50
N VAL A 107 24.67 -6.89 8.24
CA VAL A 107 23.42 -6.21 7.87
C VAL A 107 22.21 -7.02 8.35
N VAL A 108 22.22 -8.33 8.15
CA VAL A 108 21.14 -9.21 8.64
C VAL A 108 21.10 -9.22 10.17
N ALA A 109 22.25 -9.23 10.85
CA ALA A 109 22.28 -9.16 12.31
C ALA A 109 21.75 -7.81 12.84
N LEU A 110 22.06 -6.70 12.17
CA LEU A 110 21.50 -5.39 12.50
C LEU A 110 19.99 -5.36 12.25
N LEU A 111 19.53 -5.88 11.10
CA LEU A 111 18.10 -5.98 10.79
C LEU A 111 17.34 -6.85 11.79
N LYS A 112 17.93 -7.97 12.25
CA LYS A 112 17.35 -8.78 13.32
C LYS A 112 17.32 -8.05 14.65
N LYS A 113 18.37 -7.33 15.01
CA LYS A 113 18.37 -6.48 16.22
C LYS A 113 17.35 -5.35 16.13
N LEU A 114 17.17 -4.78 14.94
CA LEU A 114 16.14 -3.78 14.64
C LEU A 114 14.76 -4.39 14.71
N GLU A 115 14.55 -5.60 14.17
CA GLU A 115 13.29 -6.35 14.24
C GLU A 115 12.97 -6.73 15.69
N GLU A 116 13.94 -7.18 16.48
CA GLU A 116 13.80 -7.45 17.91
C GLU A 116 13.54 -6.15 18.69
N SER A 117 14.20 -5.04 18.34
CA SER A 117 13.96 -3.71 18.94
C SER A 117 12.72 -3.00 18.41
N LEU A 118 12.15 -3.42 17.28
CA LEU A 118 10.87 -2.93 16.74
C LEU A 118 9.72 -3.85 17.15
N SER A 119 10.04 -5.09 17.54
CA SER A 119 9.18 -5.96 18.34
C SER A 119 9.08 -5.49 19.80
N ILE A 120 9.63 -4.31 20.12
CA ILE A 120 9.27 -3.61 21.35
C ILE A 120 7.74 -3.50 21.35
N LYS A 121 7.17 -4.21 22.31
CA LYS A 121 5.76 -4.44 22.58
C LYS A 121 4.91 -3.18 22.79
N GLY A 122 5.47 -1.98 22.62
CA GLY A 122 4.74 -0.73 22.70
C GLY A 122 5.60 0.46 22.28
N ILE A 123 5.01 1.37 21.52
CA ILE A 123 5.60 2.68 21.27
C ILE A 123 5.36 3.51 22.53
N LYS A 124 6.42 3.83 23.28
CA LYS A 124 6.32 4.74 24.43
C LYS A 124 6.27 6.17 23.93
N LEU A 125 5.07 6.75 23.88
CA LEU A 125 4.87 8.16 23.55
C LEU A 125 4.83 8.97 24.86
N LYS A 126 5.77 9.92 24.99
CA LYS A 126 5.70 10.98 26.02
C LYS A 126 4.88 12.13 25.47
N LEU A 127 3.61 12.20 25.87
CA LEU A 127 2.72 13.32 25.56
C LEU A 127 2.28 13.95 26.88
N PHE A 128 2.48 15.26 27.03
CA PHE A 128 2.04 16.04 28.19
C PHE A 128 2.51 15.53 29.56
N GLY A 129 3.75 15.01 29.64
CA GLY A 129 4.31 14.50 30.89
C GLY A 129 3.80 13.12 31.32
N ALA A 130 2.87 12.53 30.57
CA ALA A 130 2.47 11.13 30.72
C ALA A 130 3.24 10.24 29.75
N GLU A 131 3.77 9.12 30.24
CA GLU A 131 4.30 8.03 29.42
C GLU A 131 3.14 7.09 29.08
N ILE A 132 2.67 7.12 27.84
CA ILE A 132 1.67 6.17 27.36
C ILE A 132 2.40 5.13 26.51
N GLU A 133 2.41 3.89 26.98
CA GLU A 133 2.90 2.74 26.22
C GLU A 133 1.77 2.24 25.32
N LEU A 134 1.85 2.57 24.03
CA LEU A 134 0.85 2.20 23.05
C LEU A 134 1.27 0.90 22.40
N THR A 135 0.65 -0.21 22.82
CA THR A 135 0.85 -1.51 22.18
C THR A 135 0.31 -1.48 20.74
N PRO A 136 0.87 -2.27 19.80
CA PRO A 136 0.35 -2.34 18.42
C PRO A 136 -1.16 -2.62 18.37
N ASP A 137 -1.65 -3.53 19.21
CA ASP A 137 -3.09 -3.87 19.28
C ASP A 137 -3.96 -2.70 19.79
N GLN A 138 -3.40 -1.82 20.62
CA GLN A 138 -4.10 -0.60 21.05
C GLN A 138 -4.06 0.47 19.95
N ALA A 139 -2.96 0.56 19.20
CA ALA A 139 -2.84 1.48 18.08
C ALA A 139 -3.84 1.11 16.97
N ASP A 140 -3.93 -0.19 16.64
CA ASP A 140 -4.87 -0.69 15.65
C ASP A 140 -6.32 -0.50 16.11
N ARG A 141 -6.63 -0.72 17.39
CA ARG A 141 -7.96 -0.43 17.95
C ARG A 141 -8.30 1.05 17.88
N ALA A 142 -7.41 1.92 18.33
CA ALA A 142 -7.62 3.37 18.28
C ALA A 142 -7.77 3.87 16.84
N LEU A 143 -6.98 3.33 15.90
CA LEU A 143 -7.10 3.64 14.48
C LEU A 143 -8.44 3.17 13.91
N ASN A 144 -8.86 1.95 14.24
CA ASN A 144 -10.15 1.40 13.80
C ASN A 144 -11.33 2.19 14.37
N GLU A 145 -11.29 2.59 15.65
CA GLU A 145 -12.30 3.45 16.27
C GLU A 145 -12.36 4.82 15.57
N LEU A 146 -11.20 5.44 15.31
CA LEU A 146 -11.11 6.70 14.57
C LEU A 146 -11.68 6.55 13.15
N MET A 147 -11.34 5.46 12.45
CA MET A 147 -11.87 5.18 11.11
C MET A 147 -13.38 4.93 11.14
N GLN A 148 -13.89 4.28 12.18
CA GLN A 148 -15.32 4.02 12.33
C GLN A 148 -16.09 5.31 12.58
N GLU A 149 -15.62 6.21 13.46
CA GLU A 149 -16.24 7.51 13.71
C GLU A 149 -16.33 8.36 12.42
N VAL A 150 -15.29 8.25 11.58
CA VAL A 150 -15.28 8.87 10.25
C VAL A 150 -16.31 8.24 9.33
N VAL A 151 -16.39 6.92 9.26
CA VAL A 151 -17.39 6.23 8.43
C VAL A 151 -18.80 6.60 8.88
N GLU A 152 -19.07 6.59 10.19
CA GLU A 152 -20.36 6.98 10.77
C GLU A 152 -20.73 8.43 10.46
N SER A 153 -19.77 9.37 10.57
CA SER A 153 -20.03 10.76 10.19
C SER A 153 -20.30 10.94 8.69
N THR A 154 -19.70 10.12 7.83
CA THR A 154 -20.01 10.11 6.39
C THR A 154 -21.34 9.43 6.03
N HIS A 155 -21.87 8.52 6.87
CA HIS A 155 -23.16 7.85 6.62
C HIS A 155 -24.34 8.82 6.56
N HIS A 156 -24.23 9.97 7.21
CA HIS A 156 -25.26 11.01 7.18
C HIS A 156 -25.25 11.83 5.89
N LEU A 157 -24.26 11.67 5.00
CA LEU A 157 -24.19 12.40 3.74
C LEU A 157 -25.21 11.84 2.73
N SER A 158 -26.00 12.74 2.16
CA SER A 158 -26.94 12.40 1.09
C SER A 158 -26.19 12.16 -0.23
N ALA A 159 -26.84 11.53 -1.21
CA ALA A 159 -26.26 11.37 -2.54
C ALA A 159 -25.88 12.72 -3.19
N ALA A 160 -26.67 13.77 -2.94
CA ALA A 160 -26.38 15.12 -3.42
C ALA A 160 -25.12 15.72 -2.74
N ASP A 161 -24.90 15.44 -1.46
CA ASP A 161 -23.69 15.87 -0.74
C ASP A 161 -22.44 15.20 -1.31
N ILE A 162 -22.55 13.91 -1.63
CA ILE A 162 -21.47 13.12 -2.23
C ILE A 162 -21.15 13.64 -3.64
N GLN A 163 -22.17 13.89 -4.48
CA GLN A 163 -21.97 14.46 -5.82
C GLN A 163 -21.34 15.85 -5.76
N LEU A 164 -21.73 16.70 -4.80
CA LEU A 164 -21.09 17.99 -4.61
C LEU A 164 -19.61 17.83 -4.22
N PHE A 165 -19.31 16.90 -3.30
CA PHE A 165 -17.94 16.59 -2.91
C PHE A 165 -17.09 16.09 -4.09
N GLU A 166 -17.62 15.19 -4.92
CA GLU A 166 -16.93 14.67 -6.11
C GLU A 166 -16.61 15.79 -7.10
N ARG A 167 -17.56 16.68 -7.38
CA ARG A 167 -17.31 17.87 -8.23
C ARG A 167 -16.21 18.77 -7.68
N ILE A 168 -16.20 19.01 -6.37
CA ILE A 168 -15.14 19.80 -5.71
C ILE A 168 -13.78 19.11 -5.83
N TYR A 169 -13.75 17.79 -5.67
CA TYR A 169 -12.53 16.98 -5.79
C TYR A 169 -11.94 17.02 -7.20
N GLU A 170 -12.77 16.92 -8.24
CA GLU A 170 -12.35 16.99 -9.64
C GLU A 170 -11.73 18.34 -9.99
N VAL A 171 -12.33 19.41 -9.49
CA VAL A 171 -11.92 20.80 -9.78
C VAL A 171 -10.64 21.21 -9.03
N ARG A 172 -10.28 20.51 -7.94
CA ARG A 172 -9.04 20.75 -7.15
C ARG A 172 -8.83 22.21 -6.72
N GLY A 173 -9.92 22.90 -6.39
CA GLY A 173 -9.87 24.30 -5.94
C GLY A 173 -9.59 25.34 -7.03
N SER A 174 -9.68 24.98 -8.31
CA SER A 174 -9.48 25.92 -9.43
C SER A 174 -10.67 26.85 -9.70
N LEU A 175 -11.88 26.49 -9.26
CA LEU A 175 -13.08 27.31 -9.38
C LEU A 175 -13.50 27.86 -8.01
N THR A 176 -14.10 29.03 -8.02
CA THR A 176 -14.77 29.62 -6.87
C THR A 176 -16.09 28.91 -6.57
N VAL A 177 -16.62 29.09 -5.35
CA VAL A 177 -17.94 28.54 -4.96
C VAL A 177 -19.04 29.02 -5.90
N GLN A 178 -19.00 30.29 -6.34
CA GLN A 178 -20.01 30.86 -7.23
C GLN A 178 -19.91 30.34 -8.67
N GLU A 179 -18.70 30.03 -9.15
CA GLU A 179 -18.54 29.36 -10.45
C GLU A 179 -18.99 27.90 -10.41
N LEU A 180 -18.78 27.22 -9.28
CA LEU A 180 -19.22 25.84 -9.08
C LEU A 180 -20.75 25.73 -8.86
N ILE A 181 -21.32 26.72 -8.17
CA ILE A 181 -22.74 26.81 -7.80
C ILE A 181 -23.21 28.22 -8.16
N SER A 182 -23.81 28.35 -9.35
CA SER A 182 -24.13 29.65 -9.97
C SER A 182 -25.00 30.55 -9.08
N ASP A 183 -25.97 29.97 -8.37
CA ASP A 183 -26.92 30.68 -7.51
C ASP A 183 -26.57 30.58 -6.01
N PHE A 184 -25.28 30.57 -5.68
CA PHE A 184 -24.84 30.45 -4.29
C PHE A 184 -25.31 31.63 -3.44
N THR A 185 -26.26 31.36 -2.53
CA THR A 185 -26.75 32.31 -1.53
C THR A 185 -26.57 31.77 -0.12
N ARG A 186 -26.40 32.67 0.86
CA ARG A 186 -26.24 32.25 2.25
C ARG A 186 -27.56 31.66 2.77
N GLU A 187 -27.45 30.53 3.48
CA GLU A 187 -28.56 29.71 3.99
C GLU A 187 -29.39 28.97 2.91
N SER A 188 -28.96 29.00 1.64
CA SER A 188 -29.42 28.09 0.59
C SER A 188 -29.20 26.61 0.95
N GLY A 189 -29.83 25.71 0.19
CA GLY A 189 -29.60 24.28 0.32
C GLY A 189 -28.12 23.93 0.15
N GLU A 190 -27.48 24.49 -0.87
CA GLU A 190 -26.09 24.27 -1.25
C GLU A 190 -25.13 24.79 -0.18
N HIS A 191 -25.43 25.94 0.43
CA HIS A 191 -24.66 26.42 1.57
C HIS A 191 -24.74 25.46 2.77
N LYS A 192 -25.91 24.86 3.03
CA LYS A 192 -26.04 23.84 4.08
C LYS A 192 -25.25 22.58 3.74
N GLN A 193 -25.21 22.18 2.46
CA GLN A 193 -24.38 21.06 2.01
C GLN A 193 -22.88 21.34 2.22
N LEU A 194 -22.39 22.51 1.81
CA LEU A 194 -20.99 22.91 2.04
C LEU A 194 -20.65 23.02 3.54
N ARG A 195 -21.59 23.47 4.36
CA ARG A 195 -21.44 23.48 5.83
C ARG A 195 -21.30 22.04 6.34
N LYS A 196 -22.18 21.14 5.93
CA LYS A 196 -22.16 19.73 6.33
C LYS A 196 -20.86 19.03 5.91
N LEU A 197 -20.41 19.23 4.67
CA LEU A 197 -19.14 18.69 4.18
C LEU A 197 -17.93 19.22 4.98
N ARG A 198 -18.00 20.48 5.43
CA ARG A 198 -16.97 21.08 6.30
C ARG A 198 -17.02 20.55 7.72
N ASP A 199 -18.21 20.29 8.25
CA ASP A 199 -18.38 19.76 9.60
C ASP A 199 -17.78 18.34 9.71
N VAL A 200 -17.94 17.53 8.65
CA VAL A 200 -17.28 16.21 8.48
C VAL A 200 -15.81 16.33 8.04
N LYS A 201 -15.24 17.55 8.01
CA LYS A 201 -13.85 17.84 7.65
C LYS A 201 -13.44 17.39 6.24
N LEU A 202 -14.38 17.20 5.31
CA LEU A 202 -14.06 16.77 3.94
C LEU A 202 -13.62 17.93 3.05
N VAL A 203 -14.26 19.09 3.23
CA VAL A 203 -14.03 20.27 2.40
C VAL A 203 -13.85 21.50 3.30
N ARG A 204 -13.00 22.43 2.88
CA ARG A 204 -12.84 23.74 3.54
C ARG A 204 -12.62 24.85 2.51
N PRO A 205 -12.94 26.11 2.83
CA PRO A 205 -12.48 27.23 2.02
C PRO A 205 -10.96 27.35 2.12
N SER A 206 -10.27 27.52 1.00
CA SER A 206 -8.82 27.70 0.94
C SER A 206 -8.35 28.87 1.80
N GLU A 207 -9.10 29.97 1.71
CA GLU A 207 -8.85 31.24 2.40
C GLU A 207 -9.29 31.22 3.87
N GLY A 208 -10.00 30.16 4.30
CA GLY A 208 -10.56 30.04 5.64
C GLY A 208 -11.84 30.85 5.89
N GLY A 209 -12.35 30.74 7.12
CA GLY A 209 -13.51 31.49 7.59
C GLY A 209 -14.87 30.96 7.10
N LYS A 210 -15.79 31.89 6.83
CA LYS A 210 -17.16 31.61 6.39
C LYS A 210 -17.21 31.30 4.89
N TRP A 211 -18.21 30.52 4.47
CA TRP A 211 -18.45 30.24 3.05
C TRP A 211 -19.00 31.48 2.34
N GLU A 212 -18.34 31.87 1.25
CA GLU A 212 -18.65 33.03 0.41
C GLU A 212 -18.45 32.62 -1.05
N GLY A 213 -19.20 33.23 -1.97
CA GLY A 213 -19.18 32.86 -3.40
C GLY A 213 -17.79 33.00 -4.04
N ILE A 214 -17.01 33.98 -3.61
CA ILE A 214 -15.67 34.28 -4.15
C ILE A 214 -14.56 33.33 -3.67
N LYS A 215 -14.84 32.44 -2.71
CA LYS A 215 -13.82 31.57 -2.10
C LYS A 215 -13.65 30.27 -2.86
N HIS A 216 -12.49 29.65 -2.74
CA HIS A 216 -12.20 28.38 -3.41
C HIS A 216 -12.46 27.20 -2.47
N PRO A 217 -13.39 26.29 -2.80
CA PRO A 217 -13.57 25.07 -2.02
C PRO A 217 -12.42 24.10 -2.32
N VAL A 218 -11.73 23.66 -1.28
CA VAL A 218 -10.60 22.74 -1.37
C VAL A 218 -10.88 21.50 -0.53
N VAL A 219 -10.56 20.34 -1.09
CA VAL A 219 -10.63 19.06 -0.39
C VAL A 219 -9.51 19.00 0.66
N THR A 220 -9.84 18.58 1.87
CA THR A 220 -8.84 18.47 2.93
C THR A 220 -7.92 17.26 2.68
N HIS A 221 -6.71 17.31 3.22
CA HIS A 221 -5.79 16.17 3.14
C HIS A 221 -6.40 14.90 3.76
N PHE A 222 -7.20 15.07 4.80
CA PHE A 222 -7.95 13.99 5.42
C PHE A 222 -8.92 13.31 4.43
N ALA A 223 -9.67 14.08 3.65
CA ALA A 223 -10.55 13.55 2.61
C ALA A 223 -9.80 12.84 1.48
N GLU A 224 -8.60 13.30 1.11
CA GLU A 224 -7.75 12.61 0.13
C GLU A 224 -7.34 11.22 0.61
N ILE A 225 -6.91 11.11 1.87
CA ILE A 225 -6.57 9.83 2.50
C ILE A 225 -7.79 8.92 2.53
N PHE A 226 -8.94 9.45 2.93
CA PHE A 226 -10.19 8.70 2.96
C PHE A 226 -10.58 8.14 1.59
N LEU A 227 -10.48 8.96 0.54
CA LEU A 227 -10.74 8.53 -0.83
C LEU A 227 -9.79 7.42 -1.29
N LYS A 228 -8.50 7.55 -0.95
CA LYS A 228 -7.48 6.54 -1.27
C LYS A 228 -7.80 5.19 -0.60
N LEU A 229 -8.10 5.22 0.70
CA LEU A 229 -8.46 4.02 1.46
C LEU A 229 -9.73 3.35 0.92
N LYS A 230 -10.74 4.15 0.57
CA LYS A 230 -12.00 3.65 -0.02
C LYS A 230 -11.78 3.02 -1.41
N HIS A 231 -10.83 3.53 -2.19
CA HIS A 231 -10.49 2.95 -3.48
C HIS A 231 -9.73 1.63 -3.31
N GLU A 232 -8.78 1.57 -2.38
CA GLU A 232 -8.01 0.35 -2.07
C GLU A 232 -8.89 -0.79 -1.56
N SER A 233 -9.86 -0.50 -0.68
CA SER A 233 -10.79 -1.52 -0.17
C SER A 233 -11.66 -2.14 -1.27
N ARG A 234 -12.16 -1.32 -2.21
CA ARG A 234 -12.93 -1.79 -3.38
C ARG A 234 -12.11 -2.66 -4.33
N LEU A 235 -10.82 -2.40 -4.48
CA LEU A 235 -9.93 -3.22 -5.32
C LEU A 235 -9.65 -4.59 -4.70
N CYS A 236 -9.51 -4.64 -3.37
CA CYS A 236 -9.32 -5.88 -2.63
C CYS A 236 -10.54 -6.81 -2.76
N GLU A 237 -11.75 -6.25 -2.60
CA GLU A 237 -13.01 -6.99 -2.72
C GLU A 237 -13.20 -7.61 -4.12
N LYS A 238 -12.91 -6.84 -5.19
CA LYS A 238 -13.00 -7.35 -6.57
C LYS A 238 -12.02 -8.49 -6.86
N SER A 239 -10.85 -8.49 -6.22
CA SER A 239 -9.83 -9.52 -6.42
C SER A 239 -10.29 -10.87 -5.85
N GLN A 240 -10.94 -10.87 -4.68
CA GLN A 240 -11.48 -12.07 -4.04
C GLN A 240 -12.62 -12.70 -4.84
N VAL A 241 -13.50 -11.88 -5.43
CA VAL A 241 -14.61 -12.38 -6.26
C VAL A 241 -14.11 -13.04 -7.55
N SER A 242 -12.95 -12.66 -8.07
CA SER A 242 -12.42 -13.20 -9.34
C SER A 242 -11.78 -14.60 -9.21
N GLU A 243 -11.32 -15.02 -8.03
CA GLU A 243 -10.73 -16.36 -7.84
C GLU A 243 -11.80 -17.46 -7.73
N ASP A 244 -12.95 -17.17 -7.12
CA ASP A 244 -14.02 -18.17 -6.89
C ASP A 244 -14.73 -18.62 -8.18
N TYR A 245 -14.67 -17.85 -9.27
CA TYR A 245 -15.28 -18.22 -10.55
C TYR A 245 -14.39 -19.09 -11.47
N SER A 246 -13.13 -19.36 -11.09
CA SER A 246 -12.21 -20.16 -11.92
C SER A 246 -12.17 -21.66 -11.59
N GLY A 247 -12.80 -22.10 -10.49
CA GLY A 247 -12.74 -23.48 -10.00
C GLY A 247 -13.84 -24.44 -10.52
N GLY A 248 -14.78 -23.97 -11.33
CA GLY A 248 -15.99 -24.71 -11.72
C GLY A 248 -15.97 -25.36 -13.10
N PHE A 249 -14.84 -25.84 -13.63
CA PHE A 249 -14.86 -26.57 -14.91
C PHE A 249 -15.27 -28.04 -14.67
N ILE A 250 -16.50 -28.32 -15.10
CA ILE A 250 -17.24 -29.59 -15.10
C ILE A 250 -16.34 -30.79 -15.41
N ARG A 251 -16.09 -31.65 -14.42
CA ARG A 251 -15.59 -33.01 -14.65
C ARG A 251 -16.78 -33.84 -15.11
N GLY A 252 -17.00 -33.89 -16.43
CA GLY A 252 -17.95 -34.78 -17.07
C GLY A 252 -17.67 -36.22 -16.65
N LYS A 253 -18.64 -36.88 -16.03
CA LYS A 253 -18.63 -38.33 -15.84
C LYS A 253 -19.07 -38.96 -17.15
N ASN A 254 -18.16 -39.71 -17.77
CA ASN A 254 -18.50 -40.76 -18.73
C ASN A 254 -19.07 -41.97 -17.99
#